data_AF-A0A2K2VMZ1-F1
#
_entry.id   AF-A0A2K2VMZ1-F1
#
_cell.length_a   1.000
_cell.length_b   1.000
_cell.length_c   1.000
_cell.angle_alpha   90.00
_cell.angle_beta   90.00
_cell.angle_gamma   90.00
#
_symmetry.space_group_name_H-M   'P 1'
#
loop_
_entity.id
_entity.type
_entity.pdbx_description
1 polymer ?
#
loop_
_entity_poly.entity_id
_entity_poly.type
_entity_poly.pdbx_seq_one_letter_code
_entity_poly.pdbx_strand_id
1 'polypeptide(L)'
;MGLFKPKGEFSRNVLTLMTGTAIAQAIPIAISPILTRIYTPEDFGVFALFVAIVGFVAVIASGRYEQVTMLLKYDKDAINIFALSLVLIFFTSIVSFFVIFVFKEEILQLLNNDLLENWLYFVPITVFFVALFNLLSNCNNRTKHYKDIAKATIIK
;
A
#
# COMPACT_ATOMS: atom_id res chain seq x y z
N MET A 1 5.75 -20.08 28.32
CA MET A 1 5.29 -19.31 27.14
C MET A 1 4.91 -20.28 26.02
N GLY A 2 3.82 -21.04 26.20
CA GLY A 2 3.39 -22.04 25.21
C GLY A 2 1.88 -22.00 25.12
N LEU A 3 1.35 -21.40 24.05
CA LEU A 3 -0.09 -21.40 23.75
C LEU A 3 -0.37 -20.75 22.39
N PHE A 4 0.16 -21.30 21.30
CA PHE A 4 -0.44 -21.16 19.95
C PHE A 4 0.09 -22.28 19.06
N LYS A 5 -0.33 -23.52 19.33
CA LYS A 5 -0.23 -24.58 18.31
C LYS A 5 -1.46 -24.42 17.42
N PRO A 6 -1.35 -23.87 16.19
CA PRO A 6 -2.50 -23.68 15.34
C PRO A 6 -3.16 -25.03 15.05
N LYS A 7 -4.43 -25.18 15.42
CA LYS A 7 -5.24 -26.35 15.06
C LYS A 7 -5.75 -26.14 13.63
N GLY A 8 -5.04 -26.69 12.66
CA GLY A 8 -5.42 -26.69 11.24
C GLY A 8 -4.67 -25.69 10.35
N GLU A 9 -4.70 -25.95 9.03
CA GLU A 9 -4.01 -25.15 8.01
C GLU A 9 -4.44 -23.67 8.03
N PHE A 10 -5.74 -23.41 8.24
CA PHE A 10 -6.29 -22.06 8.35
C PHE A 10 -5.66 -21.25 9.49
N SER A 11 -5.61 -21.82 10.70
CA SER A 11 -5.04 -21.15 11.88
C SER A 11 -3.55 -20.84 11.70
N ARG A 12 -2.82 -21.72 11.01
CA ARG A 12 -1.40 -21.50 10.67
C ARG A 12 -1.21 -20.35 9.69
N ASN A 13 -2.05 -20.26 8.66
CA ASN A 13 -2.00 -19.21 7.65
C ASN A 13 -2.37 -17.84 8.24
N VAL A 14 -3.42 -17.79 9.07
CA VAL A 14 -3.81 -16.58 9.81
C VAL A 14 -2.68 -16.12 10.72
N LEU A 15 -2.11 -17.03 11.53
CA LEU A 15 -1.01 -16.69 12.43
C LEU A 15 0.22 -16.15 11.66
N THR A 16 0.51 -16.71 10.48
CA THR A 16 1.62 -16.26 9.63
C THR A 16 1.42 -14.84 9.11
N LEU A 17 0.21 -14.49 8.65
CA LEU A 17 -0.11 -13.14 8.20
C LEU A 17 -0.12 -12.13 9.36
N MET A 18 -0.69 -12.54 10.51
CA MET A 18 -0.74 -11.71 11.72
C MET A 18 0.66 -11.39 12.23
N THR A 19 1.56 -12.39 12.34
CA THR A 19 2.92 -12.15 12.81
C THR A 19 3.72 -11.30 11.83
N GLY A 20 3.58 -11.53 10.52
CA GLY A 20 4.21 -10.67 9.51
C GLY A 20 3.77 -9.20 9.63
N THR A 21 2.46 -8.97 9.78
CA THR A 21 1.91 -7.62 9.96
C THR A 21 2.35 -6.99 11.28
N ALA A 22 2.32 -7.75 12.38
CA ALA A 22 2.75 -7.26 13.69
C ALA A 22 4.23 -6.85 13.68
N ILE A 23 5.10 -7.65 13.05
CA ILE A 23 6.53 -7.31 12.90
C ILE A 23 6.69 -6.06 12.04
N ALA A 24 6.01 -5.98 10.89
CA ALA A 24 6.10 -4.83 10.00
C ALA A 24 5.68 -3.52 10.69
N GLN A 25 4.64 -3.55 11.53
CA GLN A 25 4.20 -2.37 12.29
C GLN A 25 5.09 -2.07 13.51
N ALA A 26 5.70 -3.09 14.12
CA ALA A 26 6.62 -2.90 15.24
C ALA A 26 7.92 -2.19 14.85
N ILE A 27 8.39 -2.37 13.60
CA ILE A 27 9.63 -1.75 13.10
C ILE A 27 9.56 -0.21 13.15
N PRO A 28 8.56 0.47 12.53
CA PRO A 28 8.41 1.92 12.65
C PRO A 28 8.27 2.40 14.09
N ILE A 29 7.54 1.66 14.94
CA ILE A 29 7.36 2.02 16.36
C ILE A 29 8.69 1.97 17.10
N ALA A 30 9.49 0.92 16.90
CA ALA A 30 10.80 0.76 17.54
C ALA A 30 11.81 1.80 17.05
N ILE A 31 11.72 2.21 15.78
CA ILE A 31 12.58 3.21 15.16
C ILE A 31 12.11 4.64 15.50
N SER A 32 10.82 4.83 15.86
CA SER A 32 10.24 6.14 16.13
C SER A 32 11.03 7.01 17.12
N PRO A 33 11.61 6.51 18.25
CA PRO A 33 12.37 7.36 19.18
C PRO A 33 13.63 7.96 18.55
N ILE A 34 14.22 7.25 17.58
CA ILE A 34 15.38 7.73 16.82
C ILE A 34 14.92 8.78 15.82
N LEU A 35 13.84 8.51 15.08
CA LEU A 35 13.28 9.46 14.11
C LEU A 35 12.83 10.75 14.78
N THR A 36 12.15 10.69 15.92
CA THR A 36 11.67 11.88 16.66
C THR A 36 12.81 12.74 17.21
N ARG A 37 14.05 12.23 17.24
CA ARG A 37 15.23 13.02 17.63
C ARG A 37 15.89 13.73 16.44
N ILE A 38 15.75 13.17 15.24
CA ILE A 38 16.42 13.66 14.02
C ILE A 38 15.46 14.52 13.17
N TYR A 39 14.15 14.23 13.21
CA TYR A 39 13.12 14.91 12.46
C TYR A 39 12.27 15.81 13.34
N THR A 40 11.82 16.92 12.76
CA THR A 40 10.94 17.89 13.42
C THR A 40 9.47 17.42 13.37
N PRO A 41 8.60 17.89 14.28
CA PRO A 41 7.17 17.61 14.21
C PRO A 41 6.54 17.99 12.86
N GLU A 42 7.04 19.05 12.24
CA GLU A 42 6.60 19.53 10.92
C GLU A 42 6.88 18.49 9.84
N ASP A 43 8.05 17.83 9.85
CA ASP A 43 8.42 16.76 8.90
C ASP A 43 7.46 15.56 9.00
N PHE A 44 7.07 15.19 10.22
CA PHE A 44 6.07 14.14 10.42
C PHE A 44 4.69 14.52 9.88
N GLY A 45 4.32 15.81 9.96
CA GLY A 45 3.10 16.34 9.36
C GLY A 45 3.10 16.19 7.84
N VAL A 46 4.20 16.56 7.18
CA VAL A 46 4.39 16.40 5.73
C VAL A 46 4.29 14.92 5.33
N PHE A 47 4.98 14.05 6.06
CA PHE A 47 4.94 12.61 5.80
C PHE A 47 3.55 12.02 5.97
N ALA A 48 2.84 12.36 7.05
CA ALA A 48 1.48 11.87 7.31
C ALA A 48 0.52 12.29 6.19
N LEU A 49 0.65 13.53 5.71
CA LEU A 49 -0.18 14.07 4.66
C LEU A 49 0.11 13.41 3.30
N PHE A 50 1.39 13.20 2.99
CA PHE A 50 1.82 12.42 1.83
C PHE A 50 1.23 11.00 1.84
N VAL A 51 1.35 10.28 2.97
CA VAL A 51 0.81 8.93 3.12
C VAL A 51 -0.72 8.92 2.98
N ALA A 52 -1.42 9.93 3.51
CA ALA A 52 -2.87 10.04 3.38
C ALA A 52 -3.31 10.21 1.92
N ILE A 53 -2.66 11.09 1.16
CA ILE A 53 -2.94 11.30 -0.27
C ILE A 53 -2.67 10.01 -1.05
N VAL A 54 -1.48 9.42 -0.88
CA VAL A 54 -1.09 8.17 -1.57
C VAL A 54 -2.09 7.06 -1.24
N GLY A 55 -2.44 6.89 0.04
CA GLY A 55 -3.37 5.86 0.48
C GLY A 55 -4.75 6.03 -0.13
N PHE A 56 -5.27 7.26 -0.16
CA PHE A 56 -6.55 7.57 -0.78
C PHE A 56 -6.57 7.22 -2.27
N VAL A 57 -5.58 7.69 -3.04
CA VAL A 57 -5.50 7.44 -4.48
C VAL A 57 -5.24 5.96 -4.77
N ALA A 58 -4.39 5.28 -4.00
CA ALA A 58 -4.08 3.87 -4.20
C ALA A 58 -5.31 2.95 -4.01
N VAL A 59 -6.28 3.32 -3.16
CA VAL A 59 -7.53 2.54 -2.97
C VAL A 59 -8.42 2.55 -4.22
N ILE A 60 -8.38 3.63 -5.00
CA ILE A 60 -9.16 3.76 -6.23
C ILE A 60 -8.35 3.41 -7.49
N ALA A 61 -7.02 3.31 -7.38
CA ALA A 61 -6.10 3.12 -8.50
C ALA A 61 -6.41 1.89 -9.36
N SER A 62 -6.75 0.78 -8.72
CA SER A 62 -7.13 -0.48 -9.37
C SER A 62 -8.64 -0.64 -9.57
N GLY A 63 -9.45 0.38 -9.28
CA GLY A 63 -10.91 0.32 -9.33
C GLY A 63 -11.54 -0.68 -8.34
N ARG A 64 -10.77 -1.14 -7.34
CA ARG A 64 -11.11 -2.25 -6.43
C ARG A 64 -11.30 -3.62 -7.10
N TYR A 65 -10.89 -3.76 -8.37
CA TYR A 65 -10.98 -5.04 -9.08
C TYR A 65 -10.01 -6.10 -8.50
N GLU A 66 -9.01 -5.69 -7.72
CA GLU A 66 -8.16 -6.63 -6.98
C GLU A 66 -8.96 -7.51 -6.00
N GLN A 67 -10.08 -7.00 -5.45
CA GLN A 67 -10.96 -7.78 -4.56
C GLN A 67 -11.77 -8.82 -5.34
N VAL A 68 -12.17 -8.49 -6.57
CA VAL A 68 -12.93 -9.40 -7.45
C VAL A 68 -12.07 -10.59 -7.87
N THR A 69 -10.75 -10.40 -8.00
CA THR A 69 -9.79 -11.45 -8.36
C THR A 69 -9.88 -12.68 -7.45
N MET A 70 -10.24 -12.52 -6.17
CA MET A 70 -10.39 -13.64 -5.22
C MET A 70 -11.68 -14.45 -5.41
N LEU A 71 -12.70 -13.90 -6.07
CA LEU A 71 -14.01 -14.53 -6.24
C LEU A 71 -14.14 -15.32 -7.55
N LEU A 72 -13.19 -15.16 -8.47
CA LEU A 72 -13.25 -15.77 -9.81
C LEU A 72 -12.95 -17.26 -9.75
N LYS A 73 -13.82 -18.06 -10.37
CA LYS A 73 -13.71 -19.53 -10.40
C LYS A 73 -12.70 -20.04 -11.43
N TYR A 74 -12.48 -19.28 -12.50
CA TYR A 74 -11.62 -19.69 -13.61
C TYR A 74 -10.35 -18.85 -13.65
N ASP A 75 -9.21 -19.52 -13.86
CA ASP A 75 -7.90 -18.85 -13.88
C ASP A 75 -7.77 -17.83 -15.02
N LYS A 76 -8.38 -18.11 -16.16
CA LYS A 76 -8.38 -17.22 -17.33
C LYS A 76 -9.03 -15.88 -17.01
N ASP A 77 -10.20 -15.90 -16.37
CA ASP A 77 -10.93 -14.68 -16.01
C ASP A 77 -10.14 -13.84 -15.01
N ALA A 78 -9.47 -14.51 -14.07
CA ALA A 78 -8.68 -13.81 -13.07
C ALA A 78 -7.38 -13.20 -13.63
N ILE A 79 -6.78 -13.81 -14.66
CA ILE A 79 -5.66 -13.21 -15.39
C ILE A 79 -6.15 -11.97 -16.16
N ASN A 80 -7.32 -12.02 -16.79
CA ASN A 80 -7.91 -10.88 -17.49
C ASN A 80 -8.21 -9.72 -16.52
N ILE A 81 -8.78 -10.00 -15.35
CA ILE A 81 -9.04 -8.98 -14.32
C ILE A 81 -7.74 -8.43 -13.73
N PHE A 82 -6.72 -9.27 -13.55
CA PHE A 82 -5.39 -8.81 -13.13
C PHE A 82 -4.79 -7.84 -14.16
N ALA A 83 -4.83 -8.19 -15.45
CA ALA A 83 -4.34 -7.33 -16.52
C ALA A 83 -5.12 -6.00 -16.59
N LEU A 84 -6.45 -6.04 -16.47
CA LEU A 84 -7.29 -4.85 -16.41
C LEU A 84 -6.91 -3.96 -15.21
N SER A 85 -6.75 -4.56 -14.03
CA SER A 85 -6.36 -3.85 -12.81
C SER A 85 -4.99 -3.18 -12.98
N LEU A 86 -4.03 -3.84 -13.63
CA LEU A 86 -2.70 -3.30 -13.91
C LEU A 86 -2.76 -2.10 -14.86
N VAL A 87 -3.58 -2.18 -15.92
CA VAL A 87 -3.82 -1.05 -16.82
C VAL A 87 -4.44 0.13 -16.08
N LEU A 88 -5.43 -0.12 -15.20
CA LEU A 88 -6.04 0.92 -14.38
C LEU A 88 -5.04 1.57 -13.42
N ILE A 89 -4.16 0.79 -12.77
CA ILE A 89 -3.12 1.31 -11.90
C ILE A 89 -2.17 2.24 -12.68
N PHE A 90 -1.76 1.83 -13.88
CA PHE A 90 -0.91 2.66 -14.73
C PHE A 90 -1.62 3.95 -15.18
N PHE A 91 -2.87 3.82 -15.63
CA PHE A 91 -3.69 4.96 -16.02
C PHE A 91 -3.92 5.94 -14.86
N THR A 92 -4.28 5.46 -13.69
CA THR A 92 -4.52 6.30 -12.50
C THR A 92 -3.24 6.95 -11.99
N SER A 93 -2.09 6.28 -12.09
CA SER A 93 -0.78 6.90 -11.81
C SER A 93 -0.49 8.04 -12.77
N ILE A 94 -0.71 7.86 -14.08
CA ILE A 94 -0.54 8.92 -15.09
C ILE A 94 -1.51 10.09 -14.82
N VAL A 95 -2.79 9.80 -14.58
CA VAL A 95 -3.79 10.83 -14.26
C VAL A 95 -3.39 11.58 -12.99
N SER A 96 -2.94 10.88 -11.95
CA SER A 96 -2.45 11.51 -10.72
C SER A 96 -1.27 12.42 -10.98
N PHE A 97 -0.35 12.05 -11.88
CA PHE A 97 0.76 12.90 -12.28
C PHE A 97 0.28 14.17 -12.96
N PHE A 98 -0.64 14.07 -13.92
CA PHE A 98 -1.20 15.25 -14.60
C PHE A 98 -1.98 16.16 -13.63
N VAL A 99 -2.78 15.60 -12.73
CA VAL A 99 -3.50 16.37 -11.71
C VAL A 99 -2.52 17.14 -10.83
N ILE A 100 -1.47 16.49 -10.35
CA ILE A 100 -0.46 17.13 -9.51
C ILE A 100 0.33 18.18 -10.29
N PHE A 101 0.62 17.94 -11.56
CA PHE A 101 1.34 18.90 -12.40
C PHE A 101 0.52 20.17 -12.66
N VAL A 102 -0.79 20.04 -12.91
CA VAL A 102 -1.66 21.18 -13.22
C VAL A 102 -2.13 21.93 -11.97
N PHE A 103 -2.50 21.19 -10.90
CA PHE A 103 -3.11 21.76 -9.69
C PHE A 103 -2.14 21.88 -8.51
N LYS A 104 -0.84 21.93 -8.79
CA LYS A 104 0.20 21.94 -7.75
C LYS A 104 -0.01 23.06 -6.74
N GLU A 105 -0.23 24.28 -7.22
CA GLU A 105 -0.32 25.47 -6.38
C GLU A 105 -1.60 25.46 -5.54
N GLU A 106 -2.73 25.05 -6.11
CA GLU A 106 -4.01 24.93 -5.41
C GLU A 106 -3.94 23.85 -4.33
N ILE A 107 -3.28 22.72 -4.60
CA ILE A 107 -3.08 21.66 -3.62
C ILE A 107 -2.22 22.16 -2.46
N LEU A 108 -1.12 22.87 -2.73
CA LEU A 108 -0.24 23.41 -1.68
C LEU A 108 -0.95 24.46 -0.82
N GLN A 109 -1.74 25.34 -1.44
CA GLN A 109 -2.55 26.33 -0.72
C GLN A 109 -3.63 25.68 0.14
N LEU A 110 -4.33 24.67 -0.39
CA LEU A 110 -5.37 23.94 0.34
C LEU A 110 -4.80 23.21 1.57
N LEU A 111 -3.61 22.66 1.43
CA LEU A 111 -2.91 21.90 2.47
C LEU A 111 -2.10 22.79 3.42
N ASN A 112 -1.92 24.06 3.05
CA ASN A 112 -1.16 25.08 3.80
C ASN A 112 0.23 24.57 4.23
N ASN A 113 0.94 23.91 3.31
CA ASN A 113 2.22 23.27 3.60
C ASN A 113 3.19 23.31 2.41
N ASP A 114 4.09 24.29 2.45
CA ASP A 114 5.07 24.54 1.38
C ASP A 114 6.16 23.45 1.31
N LEU A 115 6.43 22.74 2.42
CA LEU A 115 7.43 21.67 2.44
C LEU A 115 7.02 20.47 1.59
N LEU A 116 5.73 20.32 1.29
CA LEU A 116 5.18 19.24 0.48
C LEU A 116 5.45 19.42 -1.03
N GLU A 117 5.91 20.61 -1.46
CA GLU A 117 6.07 20.99 -2.87
C GLU A 117 6.88 19.96 -3.66
N ASN A 118 8.04 19.57 -3.14
CA ASN A 118 8.92 18.61 -3.81
C ASN A 118 8.44 17.16 -3.65
N TRP A 119 7.73 16.86 -2.56
CA TRP A 119 7.22 15.51 -2.27
C TRP A 119 5.99 15.16 -3.12
N LEU A 120 5.22 16.16 -3.58
CA LEU A 120 4.04 15.96 -4.42
C LEU A 120 4.35 15.17 -5.70
N TYR A 121 5.49 15.44 -6.34
CA TYR A 121 5.90 14.74 -7.56
C TYR A 121 6.19 13.24 -7.34
N PHE A 122 6.44 12.82 -6.09
CA PHE A 122 6.61 11.41 -5.75
C PHE A 122 5.29 10.67 -5.51
N VAL A 123 4.17 11.38 -5.36
CA VAL A 123 2.86 10.73 -5.12
C VAL A 123 2.48 9.76 -6.25
N PRO A 124 2.55 10.10 -7.56
CA PRO A 124 2.12 9.20 -8.63
C PRO A 124 2.91 7.89 -8.69
N ILE A 125 4.22 7.97 -8.46
CA ILE A 125 5.10 6.81 -8.45
C ILE A 125 4.83 5.95 -7.22
N THR A 126 4.63 6.55 -6.04
CA THR A 126 4.29 5.79 -4.84
C THR A 126 2.91 5.14 -4.95
N VAL A 127 1.91 5.83 -5.50
CA VAL A 127 0.58 5.27 -5.79
C VAL A 127 0.68 4.03 -6.67
N PHE A 128 1.49 4.09 -7.74
CA PHE A 128 1.71 2.94 -8.63
C PHE A 128 2.25 1.72 -7.85
N PHE A 129 3.33 1.90 -7.08
CA PHE A 129 3.92 0.80 -6.32
C PHE A 129 3.01 0.28 -5.20
N VAL A 130 2.31 1.16 -4.49
CA VAL A 130 1.38 0.76 -3.43
C VAL A 130 0.21 -0.03 -4.00
N ALA A 131 -0.40 0.44 -5.09
CA ALA A 131 -1.51 -0.24 -5.73
C ALA A 131 -1.08 -1.57 -6.38
N LEU A 132 0.10 -1.60 -7.01
CA LEU A 132 0.68 -2.83 -7.56
C LEU A 132 0.95 -3.87 -6.45
N PHE A 133 1.52 -3.44 -5.32
CA PHE A 133 1.71 -4.32 -4.16
C PHE A 133 0.39 -4.90 -3.66
N ASN A 134 -0.67 -4.07 -3.59
CA ASN A 134 -2.00 -4.52 -3.17
C ASN A 134 -2.56 -5.54 -4.17
N LEU A 135 -2.44 -5.30 -5.48
CA LEU A 135 -2.89 -6.23 -6.52
C LEU A 135 -2.17 -7.58 -6.44
N LEU A 136 -0.84 -7.56 -6.31
CA LEU A 136 -0.02 -8.78 -6.16
C LEU A 136 -0.35 -9.54 -4.87
N SER A 137 -0.52 -8.82 -3.77
CA SER A 137 -0.90 -9.41 -2.47
C SER A 137 -2.26 -10.12 -2.55
N ASN A 138 -3.24 -9.52 -3.25
CA ASN A 138 -4.54 -10.15 -3.48
C ASN A 138 -4.44 -11.39 -4.39
N CYS A 139 -3.58 -11.36 -5.42
CA CYS A 139 -3.33 -12.52 -6.27
C CYS A 139 -2.67 -13.67 -5.48
N ASN A 140 -1.69 -13.35 -4.63
CA ASN A 140 -1.04 -14.32 -3.75
C ASN A 140 -1.99 -14.87 -2.68
N ASN A 141 -2.95 -14.07 -2.20
CA ASN A 141 -4.01 -14.53 -1.30
C ASN A 141 -4.89 -15.59 -1.96
N ARG A 142 -5.25 -15.42 -3.24
CA ARG A 142 -6.01 -16.42 -4.00
C ARG A 142 -5.23 -17.74 -4.16
N THR A 143 -3.92 -17.68 -4.38
CA THR A 143 -3.07 -18.86 -4.55
C THR A 143 -2.50 -19.43 -3.23
N LYS A 144 -2.92 -18.89 -2.08
CA LYS A 144 -2.53 -19.31 -0.73
C LYS A 144 -1.02 -19.20 -0.40
N HIS A 145 -0.30 -18.32 -1.07
CA HIS A 145 1.14 -18.06 -0.81
C HIS A 145 1.37 -17.14 0.40
N TYR A 146 0.81 -17.50 1.57
CA TYR A 146 0.79 -16.63 2.76
C TYR A 146 2.18 -16.32 3.34
N LYS A 147 3.16 -17.23 3.17
CA LYS A 147 4.54 -17.00 3.60
C LYS A 147 5.23 -15.89 2.80
N ASP A 148 4.95 -15.82 1.50
CA ASP A 148 5.57 -14.83 0.61
C ASP A 148 4.96 -13.46 0.85
N ILE A 149 3.65 -13.39 1.13
CA ILE A 149 2.98 -12.17 1.58
C ILE A 149 3.59 -11.68 2.90
N ALA A 150 3.73 -12.55 3.89
CA ALA A 150 4.31 -12.16 5.18
C ALA A 150 5.73 -11.60 5.06
N LYS A 151 6.58 -12.23 4.23
CA LYS A 151 7.94 -11.71 3.95
C LYS A 151 7.90 -10.37 3.23
N ALA A 152 7.06 -10.24 2.20
CA ALA A 152 6.93 -9.00 1.43
C ALA A 152 6.44 -7.84 2.30
N THR A 153 5.49 -8.09 3.21
CA THR A 153 4.97 -7.09 4.15
C THR A 153 6.01 -6.59 5.14
N ILE A 154 6.98 -7.42 5.53
CA ILE A 154 8.07 -7.00 6.43
C ILE A 154 9.09 -6.09 5.71
N ILE A 155 9.26 -6.28 4.40
CA ILE A 155 10.27 -5.59 3.59
C ILE A 155 9.74 -4.31 2.93
N LYS A 156 8.43 -4.23 2.67
CA LYS A 156 7.76 -3.15 1.92
C LYS A 156 7.97 -1.77 2.54
#